data_AF-A0A414FA77-F1
#
_entry.id   AF-A0A414FA77-F1
#
_cell.length_a   1.000
_cell.length_b   1.000
_cell.length_c   1.000
_cell.angle_alpha   90.00
_cell.angle_beta   90.00
_cell.angle_gamma   90.00
#
_symmetry.space_group_name_H-M   'P 1'
#
loop_
_entity.id
_entity.type
_entity.pdbx_description
1 polymer ?
#
loop_
_entity_poly.entity_id
_entity_poly.type
_entity_poly.pdbx_seq_one_letter_code
_entity_poly.pdbx_strand_id
1 'polypeptide(L)'
;RDPITVSAWWPFDNADITQMPAVKVAEDQSQLADFQNSDFISAENQTVKFDDPTLEFTHRTARVAIDLKPGTGFTSVAGATVSLVSLSADNGNPTAIKTYNASGNTYEAL
;
A
#
# COMPACT_ATOMS: atom_id res chain seq x y z
N ARG A 1 19.53 -29.89 -5.06
CA ARG A 1 20.21 -28.59 -4.83
C ARG A 1 19.83 -28.14 -3.43
N ASP A 2 20.76 -27.57 -2.67
CA ASP A 2 20.48 -27.18 -1.29
C ASP A 2 19.48 -26.01 -1.26
N PRO A 3 18.57 -25.98 -0.26
CA PRO A 3 17.70 -24.83 -0.04
C PRO A 3 18.52 -23.57 0.22
N ILE A 4 18.00 -22.44 -0.23
CA ILE A 4 18.62 -21.13 0.01
C ILE A 4 17.66 -20.22 0.76
N THR A 5 18.20 -19.30 1.54
CA THR A 5 17.42 -18.21 2.14
C THR A 5 17.43 -17.02 1.20
N VAL A 6 16.25 -16.48 0.93
CA VAL A 6 16.07 -15.31 0.08
C VAL A 6 15.11 -14.33 0.74
N SER A 7 15.25 -13.06 0.36
CA SER A 7 14.30 -12.01 0.64
C SER A 7 13.91 -11.34 -0.67
N ALA A 8 12.65 -10.92 -0.77
CA ALA A 8 12.11 -10.21 -1.92
C ALA A 8 11.07 -9.18 -1.47
N TRP A 9 10.88 -8.13 -2.27
CA TRP A 9 9.93 -7.06 -1.96
C TRP A 9 9.39 -6.40 -3.22
N TRP A 10 8.28 -5.70 -3.05
CA TRP A 10 7.68 -4.81 -4.04
C TRP A 10 7.13 -3.56 -3.33
N PRO A 11 7.18 -2.37 -3.94
CA PRO A 11 7.79 -2.04 -5.24
C PRO A 11 9.30 -2.23 -5.25
N PHE A 12 9.84 -2.55 -6.43
CA PHE A 12 11.28 -2.72 -6.61
C PHE A 12 11.98 -1.35 -6.62
N ASP A 13 12.98 -1.21 -5.76
CA ASP A 13 13.92 -0.09 -5.73
C ASP A 13 15.33 -0.63 -5.99
N ASN A 14 16.03 -0.04 -6.95
CA ASN A 14 17.37 -0.45 -7.35
C ASN A 14 18.49 0.38 -6.71
N ALA A 15 18.16 1.37 -5.87
CA ALA A 15 19.15 2.20 -5.19
C ALA A 15 20.03 1.37 -4.26
N ASP A 16 19.44 0.41 -3.55
CA ASP A 16 20.16 -0.56 -2.73
C ASP A 16 19.38 -1.89 -2.67
N ILE A 17 19.88 -2.90 -3.38
CA ILE A 17 19.27 -4.23 -3.42
C ILE A 17 19.79 -5.17 -2.32
N THR A 18 20.68 -4.69 -1.44
CA THR A 18 21.23 -5.50 -0.34
C THR A 18 20.33 -5.48 0.89
N GLN A 19 19.38 -4.53 0.94
CA GLN A 19 18.42 -4.38 2.02
C GLN A 19 17.06 -3.98 1.46
N MET A 20 16.01 -4.27 2.22
CA MET A 20 14.67 -3.87 1.86
C MET A 20 14.47 -2.37 2.16
N PRO A 21 13.78 -1.63 1.28
CA PRO A 21 13.53 -0.21 1.50
C PRO A 21 12.64 0.04 2.73
N ALA A 22 12.77 1.25 3.29
CA ALA A 22 11.79 1.77 4.24
C ALA A 22 10.42 1.93 3.54
N VAL A 23 9.35 1.61 4.25
CA VAL A 23 7.99 1.77 3.72
C VAL A 23 7.68 3.25 3.58
N LYS A 24 7.32 3.67 2.36
CA LYS A 24 6.96 5.04 2.04
C LYS A 24 5.77 5.09 1.08
N VAL A 25 4.69 5.76 1.48
CA VAL A 25 3.48 5.92 0.68
C VAL A 25 3.43 7.29 0.02
N ALA A 26 2.68 7.40 -1.08
CA ALA A 26 2.45 8.68 -1.76
C ALA A 26 1.45 9.54 -0.96
N GLU A 27 1.67 10.87 -0.96
CA GLU A 27 0.71 11.85 -0.42
C GLU A 27 -0.57 11.89 -1.29
N ASP A 28 -0.40 11.80 -2.60
CA ASP A 28 -1.49 11.74 -3.56
C ASP A 28 -1.67 10.32 -4.06
N GLN A 29 -2.60 9.57 -3.49
CA GLN A 29 -2.98 8.24 -3.96
C GLN A 29 -4.25 8.30 -4.82
N SER A 30 -4.67 9.48 -5.30
CA SER A 30 -5.90 9.58 -6.09
C SER A 30 -5.80 8.85 -7.43
N GLN A 31 -4.58 8.58 -7.90
CA GLN A 31 -4.31 7.79 -9.10
C GLN A 31 -3.99 6.33 -8.72
N LEU A 32 -4.50 5.38 -9.52
CA LEU A 32 -4.30 3.95 -9.27
C LEU A 32 -2.81 3.58 -9.17
N ALA A 33 -1.96 4.18 -9.99
CA ALA A 33 -0.52 3.89 -9.98
C ALA A 33 0.14 4.32 -8.67
N ASP A 34 -0.21 5.50 -8.14
CA ASP A 34 0.38 6.01 -6.89
C ASP A 34 -0.13 5.22 -5.67
N PHE A 35 -1.38 4.78 -5.69
CA PHE A 35 -1.93 3.83 -4.71
C PHE A 35 -1.20 2.49 -4.77
N GLN A 36 -1.08 1.85 -5.94
CA GLN A 36 -0.43 0.55 -6.09
C GLN A 36 1.08 0.59 -5.77
N ASN A 37 1.76 1.69 -6.10
CA ASN A 37 3.18 1.89 -5.75
C ASN A 37 3.38 2.18 -4.25
N SER A 38 2.31 2.53 -3.53
CA SER A 38 2.32 2.67 -2.07
C SER A 38 2.06 1.34 -1.35
N ASP A 39 1.71 0.27 -2.08
CA ASP A 39 1.43 -1.05 -1.50
C ASP A 39 2.70 -1.87 -1.34
N PHE A 40 3.41 -1.65 -0.23
CA PHE A 40 4.65 -2.35 0.07
C PHE A 40 4.36 -3.77 0.54
N ILE A 41 4.91 -4.76 -0.14
CA ILE A 41 4.86 -6.16 0.25
C ILE A 41 6.28 -6.75 0.37
N SER A 42 6.47 -7.67 1.31
CA SER A 42 7.75 -8.38 1.47
C SER A 42 7.58 -9.86 1.77
N ALA A 43 8.55 -10.62 1.28
CA ALA A 43 8.86 -11.98 1.71
C ALA A 43 10.26 -11.94 2.33
N GLU A 44 10.35 -12.05 3.66
CA GLU A 44 11.61 -11.83 4.39
C GLU A 44 12.20 -13.14 4.88
N ASN A 45 13.48 -13.37 4.55
CA ASN A 45 14.30 -14.48 5.03
C ASN A 45 13.62 -15.85 4.88
N GLN A 46 12.96 -16.07 3.75
CA GLN A 46 12.27 -17.32 3.48
C GLN A 46 13.22 -18.35 2.88
N THR A 47 13.11 -19.60 3.35
CA THR A 47 13.87 -20.72 2.80
C THR A 47 13.12 -21.30 1.62
N VAL A 48 13.71 -21.23 0.43
CA VAL A 48 13.14 -21.78 -0.81
C VAL A 48 13.89 -23.03 -1.24
N LYS A 49 13.13 -24.01 -1.75
CA LYS A 49 13.68 -25.26 -2.28
C LYS A 49 13.65 -25.21 -3.79
N PHE A 50 14.61 -25.88 -4.44
CA PHE A 50 14.69 -25.86 -5.90
C PHE A 50 13.45 -26.45 -6.58
N ASP A 51 12.91 -27.54 -6.03
CA ASP A 51 11.74 -28.23 -6.59
C ASP A 51 10.42 -27.55 -6.20
N ASP A 52 10.45 -26.54 -5.32
CA ASP A 52 9.29 -25.79 -4.85
C ASP A 52 9.70 -24.34 -4.47
N PRO A 53 10.00 -23.48 -5.48
CA PRO A 53 10.56 -22.15 -5.25
C PRO A 53 9.46 -21.10 -5.01
N THR A 54 8.61 -21.30 -4.01
CA THR A 54 7.53 -20.37 -3.67
C THR A 54 7.95 -19.37 -2.59
N LEU A 55 7.52 -18.11 -2.74
CA LEU A 55 7.62 -17.06 -1.73
C LEU A 55 6.23 -16.60 -1.33
N GLU A 56 6.04 -16.39 -0.04
CA GLU A 56 4.82 -15.83 0.53
C GLU A 56 5.05 -14.36 0.90
N PHE A 57 4.27 -13.47 0.30
CA PHE A 57 4.39 -12.03 0.55
C PHE A 57 3.36 -11.55 1.56
N THR A 58 3.75 -10.61 2.40
CA THR A 58 2.88 -9.93 3.35
C THR A 58 2.89 -8.43 3.12
N HIS A 59 1.74 -7.77 3.28
CA HIS A 59 1.65 -6.31 3.23
C HIS A 59 2.33 -5.69 4.44
N ARG A 60 3.11 -4.64 4.18
CA ARG A 60 3.81 -3.82 5.18
C ARG A 60 3.09 -2.49 5.43
N THR A 61 2.07 -2.17 4.66
CA THR A 61 1.16 -1.04 4.86
C THR A 61 -0.17 -1.51 5.44
N ALA A 62 -0.85 -0.60 6.14
CA ALA A 62 -2.23 -0.80 6.54
C ALA A 62 -3.15 -0.23 5.46
N ARG A 63 -4.31 -0.86 5.23
CA ARG A 63 -5.31 -0.34 4.28
C ARG A 63 -6.53 0.18 5.02
N VAL A 64 -6.95 1.38 4.67
CA VAL A 64 -8.21 1.98 5.13
C VAL A 64 -9.19 1.99 3.96
N ALA A 65 -10.38 1.41 4.16
CA ALA A 65 -11.47 1.44 3.20
C ALA A 65 -12.65 2.23 3.79
N ILE A 66 -13.15 3.21 3.04
CA ILE A 66 -14.19 4.14 3.46
C ILE A 66 -15.32 4.09 2.45
N ASP A 67 -16.52 3.75 2.90
CA ASP A 67 -17.74 3.79 2.08
C ASP A 67 -18.61 4.96 2.51
N LEU A 68 -18.85 5.91 1.60
CA LEU A 68 -19.69 7.06 1.86
C LEU A 68 -21.17 6.74 1.57
N LYS A 69 -22.03 7.01 2.55
CA LYS A 69 -23.49 6.84 2.42
C LYS A 69 -24.19 8.18 2.56
N PRO A 70 -25.19 8.48 1.70
CA PRO A 70 -26.02 9.67 1.88
C PRO A 70 -26.70 9.64 3.26
N GLY A 71 -26.56 10.73 4.02
CA GLY A 71 -27.29 10.93 5.26
C GLY A 71 -28.76 11.26 5.01
N THR A 72 -29.57 11.31 6.07
CA THR A 72 -30.96 11.76 5.99
C THR A 72 -31.04 13.14 5.34
N GLY A 73 -31.92 13.30 4.35
CA GLY A 73 -32.07 14.54 3.59
C GLY A 73 -31.16 14.66 2.36
N PHE A 74 -30.26 13.71 2.12
CA PHE A 74 -29.40 13.65 0.94
C PHE A 74 -29.73 12.42 0.09
N THR A 75 -29.68 12.58 -1.24
CA THR A 75 -29.90 11.48 -2.20
C THR A 75 -28.60 10.94 -2.78
N SER A 76 -27.48 11.65 -2.62
CA SER A 76 -26.19 11.30 -3.20
C SER A 76 -25.02 11.93 -2.43
N VAL A 77 -23.84 11.34 -2.58
CA VAL A 77 -22.53 11.85 -2.12
C VAL A 77 -21.57 12.10 -3.29
N ALA A 78 -22.09 12.16 -4.52
CA ALA A 78 -21.31 12.40 -5.72
C ALA A 78 -20.53 13.73 -5.63
N GLY A 79 -19.25 13.71 -6.02
CA GLY A 79 -18.35 14.86 -5.93
C GLY A 79 -17.73 15.07 -4.55
N ALA A 80 -18.04 14.23 -3.56
CA ALA A 80 -17.31 14.24 -2.29
C ALA A 80 -15.83 13.90 -2.52
N THR A 81 -14.98 14.48 -1.68
CA THR A 81 -13.56 14.12 -1.58
C THR A 81 -13.28 13.57 -0.20
N VAL A 82 -12.39 12.60 -0.12
CA VAL A 82 -11.95 11.99 1.14
C VAL A 82 -10.45 12.17 1.27
N SER A 83 -10.01 12.50 2.48
CA SER A 83 -8.58 12.60 2.81
C SER A 83 -8.37 12.11 4.23
N LEU A 84 -7.27 11.42 4.45
CA LEU A 84 -6.79 11.06 5.77
C LEU A 84 -5.77 12.12 6.22
N VAL A 85 -5.82 12.55 7.48
CA VAL A 85 -4.96 13.61 8.02
C VAL A 85 -4.46 13.24 9.41
N SER A 86 -3.45 13.96 9.88
CA SER A 86 -2.81 13.75 11.19
C SER A 86 -2.15 12.36 11.31
N LEU A 87 -1.60 11.86 10.20
CA LEU A 87 -0.85 10.61 10.12
C LEU A 87 0.60 10.80 10.63
N SER A 88 1.27 9.70 10.96
CA SER A 88 2.69 9.73 11.35
C SER A 88 3.58 10.15 10.18
N ALA A 89 4.60 10.97 10.47
CA ALA A 89 5.64 11.36 9.51
C ALA A 89 6.87 10.43 9.53
N ASP A 90 6.78 9.28 10.22
CA ASP A 90 7.88 8.32 10.33
C ASP A 90 8.40 7.92 8.94
N ASN A 91 9.72 7.78 8.81
CA ASN A 91 10.42 7.50 7.56
C ASN A 91 10.15 8.53 6.43
N GLY A 92 9.71 9.74 6.78
CA GLY A 92 9.38 10.79 5.81
C GLY A 92 8.08 10.54 5.04
N ASN A 93 7.15 9.81 5.65
CA ASN A 93 5.79 9.63 5.13
C ASN A 93 4.95 10.91 5.24
N PRO A 94 3.92 11.06 4.40
CA PRO A 94 3.06 12.25 4.44
C PRO A 94 2.12 12.21 5.65
N THR A 95 1.85 13.38 6.24
CA THR A 95 0.89 13.50 7.35
C THR A 95 -0.57 13.58 6.88
N ALA A 96 -0.79 13.65 5.58
CA ALA A 96 -2.09 13.63 4.93
C ALA A 96 -2.05 12.83 3.63
N ILE A 97 -3.13 12.13 3.30
CA ILE A 97 -3.22 11.31 2.08
C ILE A 97 -4.53 11.63 1.37
N LYS A 98 -4.45 11.91 0.06
CA LYS A 98 -5.63 11.93 -0.82
C LYS A 98 -5.94 10.51 -1.24
N THR A 99 -7.16 10.07 -0.98
CA THR A 99 -7.57 8.68 -1.18
C THR A 99 -7.80 8.34 -2.65
N TYR A 100 -7.56 7.09 -3.02
CA TYR A 100 -7.99 6.49 -4.27
C TYR A 100 -9.51 6.25 -4.28
N ASN A 101 -10.23 6.65 -5.33
CA ASN A 101 -11.63 6.23 -5.51
C ASN A 101 -11.62 4.85 -6.18
N ALA A 102 -11.86 3.81 -5.38
CA ALA A 102 -11.83 2.43 -5.86
C ALA A 102 -13.06 2.09 -6.71
N SER A 103 -14.24 2.54 -6.27
CA SER A 103 -15.46 2.47 -7.06
C SER A 103 -16.57 3.28 -6.41
N GLY A 104 -17.36 4.01 -7.21
CA GLY A 104 -18.55 4.73 -6.72
C GLY A 104 -18.25 5.62 -5.52
N ASN A 105 -18.76 5.24 -4.35
CA ASN A 105 -18.62 5.95 -3.08
C ASN A 105 -17.55 5.34 -2.15
N THR A 106 -16.80 4.35 -2.62
CA THR A 106 -15.75 3.66 -1.88
C THR A 106 -14.38 4.27 -2.19
N TYR A 107 -13.69 4.65 -1.13
CA TYR A 107 -12.37 5.27 -1.15
C TYR A 107 -11.38 4.46 -0.34
N GLU A 108 -10.13 4.47 -0.77
CA GLU A 108 -9.06 3.70 -0.15
C GLU A 108 -7.77 4.49 0.01
N ALA A 109 -7.01 4.16 1.04
CA ALA A 109 -5.66 4.67 1.26
C ALA A 109 -4.80 3.64 1.99
N LEU A 110 -3.49 3.77 1.80
CA LEU A 110 -2.41 2.98 2.40
C LEU A 110 -1.50 3.85 3.26
#